data_AF-A0A2S5MG33-F1
#
_entry.id   AF-A0A2S5MG33-F1
#
_cell.length_a   1.000
_cell.length_b   1.000
_cell.length_c   1.000
_cell.angle_alpha   90.00
_cell.angle_beta   90.00
_cell.angle_gamma   90.00
#
_symmetry.space_group_name_H-M   'P 1'
#
loop_
_entity.id
_entity.type
_entity.pdbx_description
1 polymer ?
#
loop_
_entity_poly.entity_id
_entity_poly.type
_entity_poly.pdbx_seq_one_letter_code
_entity_poly.pdbx_strand_id
1 'polypeptide(L)'
;MSKLCPSAQPGMDRAMVLGVVRQDGPSPVVQYLNERLPATPEVLALSAPLKPTEIFRLAATCAEHKCPHFDGADCQLATRVVKMLPAAVDS
;
A
#
# COMPACT_ATOMS: atom_id res chain seq x y z
N MET A 1 -14.14 6.64 -11.02
CA MET A 1 -12.95 5.84 -10.62
C MET A 1 -13.07 5.57 -9.13
N SER A 2 -12.97 4.32 -8.68
CA SER A 2 -13.02 4.00 -7.24
C SER A 2 -11.77 4.48 -6.51
N LYS A 3 -11.92 4.97 -5.28
CA LYS A 3 -10.79 5.37 -4.42
C LYS A 3 -9.98 4.14 -4.04
N LEU A 4 -8.66 4.26 -4.01
CA LEU A 4 -7.75 3.17 -3.64
C LEU A 4 -7.24 3.36 -2.20
N CYS A 5 -7.24 2.27 -1.43
CA CYS A 5 -6.66 2.20 -0.10
C CYS A 5 -5.15 1.97 -0.19
N PRO A 6 -4.30 2.91 0.28
CA PRO A 6 -2.85 2.73 0.31
C PRO A 6 -2.37 1.86 1.50
N SER A 7 -3.27 1.44 2.39
CA SER A 7 -3.01 0.51 3.50
C SER A 7 -3.58 -0.88 3.24
N ALA A 8 -3.77 -1.23 1.96
CA ALA A 8 -4.34 -2.49 1.55
C ALA A 8 -3.57 -3.68 2.14
N GLN A 9 -4.33 -4.67 2.61
CA GLN A 9 -3.85 -5.95 3.08
C GLN A 9 -4.09 -7.03 2.02
N PRO A 10 -3.31 -8.13 2.01
CA PRO A 10 -3.61 -9.30 1.20
C PRO A 10 -5.06 -9.76 1.38
N GLY A 11 -5.73 -10.09 0.27
CA GLY A 11 -7.12 -10.55 0.28
C GLY A 11 -8.19 -9.45 0.35
N MET A 12 -7.82 -8.17 0.41
CA MET A 12 -8.79 -7.07 0.27
C MET A 12 -9.37 -6.99 -1.15
N ASP A 13 -10.58 -6.43 -1.26
CA ASP A 13 -11.29 -6.30 -2.53
C ASP A 13 -10.44 -5.60 -3.61
N ARG A 14 -10.33 -6.26 -4.77
CA ARG A 14 -9.53 -5.80 -5.93
C ARG A 14 -8.12 -5.36 -5.54
N ALA A 15 -7.46 -6.10 -4.65
CA ALA A 15 -6.08 -5.86 -4.29
C ALA A 15 -5.15 -5.97 -5.51
N MET A 16 -4.23 -5.01 -5.62
CA MET A 16 -3.27 -4.85 -6.70
C MET A 16 -1.87 -4.65 -6.10
N VAL A 17 -0.87 -5.26 -6.70
CA VAL A 17 0.55 -4.97 -6.50
C VAL A 17 0.92 -3.76 -7.35
N LEU A 18 1.42 -2.72 -6.69
CA LEU A 18 1.95 -1.50 -7.31
C LEU A 18 3.48 -1.54 -7.45
N GLY A 19 4.14 -2.33 -6.62
CA GLY A 19 5.59 -2.36 -6.52
C GLY A 19 6.09 -3.49 -5.63
N VAL A 20 7.40 -3.72 -5.68
CA VAL A 20 8.12 -4.70 -4.87
C VAL A 20 9.12 -3.98 -3.98
N VAL A 21 9.21 -4.37 -2.72
CA VAL A 21 10.21 -3.86 -1.77
C VAL A 21 11.52 -4.59 -2.01
N ARG A 22 12.54 -3.86 -2.48
CA ARG A 22 13.92 -4.37 -2.52
C ARG A 22 14.57 -4.23 -1.15
N GLN A 23 15.16 -5.33 -0.68
CA GLN A 23 15.77 -5.47 0.64
C GLN A 23 17.31 -5.55 0.59
N ASP A 24 17.90 -5.51 -0.60
CA ASP A 24 19.34 -5.71 -0.87
C ASP A 24 20.21 -4.47 -0.68
N GLY A 25 19.63 -3.37 -0.19
CA GLY A 25 20.31 -2.09 0.04
C GLY A 25 20.42 -1.73 1.53
N PRO A 26 21.02 -0.57 1.85
CA PRO A 26 21.14 -0.07 3.22
C PRO A 26 19.77 0.22 3.87
N SER A 27 18.73 0.41 3.07
CA SER A 27 17.35 0.54 3.52
C SER A 27 16.38 -0.09 2.52
N PRO A 28 15.20 -0.55 2.96
CA PRO A 28 14.19 -1.08 2.05
C PRO A 28 13.65 0.01 1.13
N VAL A 29 13.62 -0.26 -0.18
CA VAL A 29 13.11 0.69 -1.17
C VAL A 29 12.04 0.03 -2.03
N VAL A 30 10.91 0.71 -2.22
CA VAL A 30 9.87 0.25 -3.15
C VAL A 30 10.32 0.55 -4.58
N GLN A 31 10.40 -0.50 -5.40
CA GLN A 31 10.43 -0.38 -6.85
C GLN A 31 9.02 -0.52 -7.40
N TYR A 32 8.54 0.52 -8.08
CA TYR A 32 7.23 0.50 -8.71
C TYR A 32 7.26 -0.31 -10.00
N LEU A 33 6.18 -1.04 -10.24
CA LEU A 33 5.93 -1.72 -11.50
C LEU A 33 5.47 -0.70 -12.55
N ASN A 34 5.81 -0.93 -13.82
CA ASN A 34 5.30 -0.12 -14.93
C ASN A 34 3.77 -0.23 -15.05
N GLU A 35 3.24 -1.42 -14.75
CA GLU A 35 1.82 -1.71 -14.73
C GLU A 35 1.42 -2.42 -13.44
N ARG A 36 0.21 -2.15 -12.97
CA ARG A 36 -0.31 -2.75 -11.73
C ARG A 36 -0.67 -4.21 -12.00
N LEU A 37 -0.27 -5.11 -11.11
CA LEU A 37 -0.62 -6.53 -11.20
C LEU A 37 -1.70 -6.88 -10.18
N PRO A 38 -2.71 -7.70 -10.53
CA PRO A 38 -3.64 -8.24 -9.54
C PRO A 38 -2.88 -9.02 -8.45
N ALA A 39 -3.23 -8.77 -7.18
CA ALA A 39 -2.63 -9.46 -6.04
C ALA A 39 -3.32 -10.84 -5.83
N THR A 40 -3.21 -11.72 -6.82
CA THR A 40 -3.80 -13.07 -6.76
C THR A 40 -3.06 -13.93 -5.71
N PRO A 41 -3.65 -15.04 -5.24
CA PRO A 41 -2.97 -15.96 -4.34
C PRO A 41 -1.62 -16.45 -4.88
N GLU A 42 -1.52 -16.69 -6.19
CA GLU A 42 -0.30 -17.14 -6.85
C GLU A 42 0.78 -16.06 -6.84
N VAL A 43 0.41 -14.80 -7.12
CA VAL A 43 1.33 -13.66 -7.04
C VAL A 43 1.79 -13.43 -5.61
N LEU A 44 0.87 -13.49 -4.64
CA LEU A 44 1.17 -13.30 -3.23
C LEU A 44 2.09 -14.41 -2.69
N ALA A 45 1.93 -15.65 -3.17
CA ALA A 45 2.79 -16.77 -2.78
C ALA A 45 4.27 -16.58 -3.18
N LEU A 46 4.56 -15.74 -4.19
CA LEU A 46 5.94 -15.40 -4.58
C LEU A 46 6.70 -14.63 -3.49
N SER A 47 6.03 -14.13 -2.44
CA SER A 47 6.72 -13.50 -1.31
C SER A 47 7.41 -14.51 -0.39
N ALA A 48 7.11 -15.81 -0.50
CA ALA A 48 7.65 -16.82 0.39
C ALA A 48 9.20 -16.82 0.38
N PRO A 49 9.85 -16.98 1.54
CA PRO A 49 9.27 -17.31 2.85
C PRO A 49 8.75 -16.11 3.66
N LEU A 50 8.85 -14.88 3.13
CA LEU A 50 8.42 -13.66 3.80
C LEU A 50 6.92 -13.42 3.61
N LYS A 51 6.36 -12.54 4.45
CA LYS A 51 4.96 -12.15 4.32
C LYS A 51 4.78 -11.27 3.08
N PRO A 52 3.62 -11.35 2.40
CA PRO A 52 3.35 -10.49 1.25
C PRO A 52 3.49 -8.99 1.54
N THR A 53 3.19 -8.55 2.77
CA THR A 53 3.33 -7.15 3.19
C THR A 53 4.79 -6.69 3.35
N GLU A 54 5.76 -7.61 3.39
CA GLU A 54 7.19 -7.31 3.44
C GLU A 54 7.80 -7.19 2.04
N ILE A 55 7.13 -7.75 1.03
CA ILE A 55 7.60 -7.83 -0.36
C ILE A 55 6.79 -6.93 -1.29
N PHE A 56 5.48 -6.79 -1.11
CA PHE A 56 4.60 -6.10 -2.05
C PHE A 56 4.07 -4.79 -1.51
N ARG A 57 4.15 -3.74 -2.33
CA ARG A 57 3.40 -2.51 -2.13
C ARG A 57 2.00 -2.70 -2.71
N LEU A 58 1.01 -2.86 -1.84
CA LEU A 58 -0.38 -3.12 -2.23
C LEU A 58 -1.25 -1.86 -2.25
N ALA A 59 -2.27 -1.87 -3.10
CA ALA A 59 -3.45 -1.02 -3.03
C ALA A 59 -4.71 -1.83 -3.34
N ALA A 60 -5.86 -1.43 -2.80
CA ALA A 60 -7.13 -2.15 -2.96
C ALA A 60 -8.29 -1.15 -3.03
N THR A 61 -9.52 -1.60 -3.30
CA THR A 61 -10.70 -0.73 -3.18
C THR A 61 -10.78 -0.12 -1.77
N CYS A 62 -11.08 1.17 -1.68
CA CYS A 62 -11.31 1.83 -0.40
C CYS A 62 -12.53 1.21 0.30
N ALA A 63 -12.39 0.87 1.59
CA ALA A 63 -13.50 0.36 2.38
C ALA A 63 -14.45 1.46 2.87
N GLU A 64 -14.14 2.74 2.57
CA GLU A 64 -14.95 3.92 2.89
C GLU A 64 -15.45 3.91 4.33
N HIS A 65 -16.77 3.90 4.55
CA HIS A 65 -17.39 3.92 5.88
C HIS A 65 -17.06 2.73 6.78
N LYS A 66 -16.41 1.68 6.27
CA LYS A 66 -15.88 0.55 7.07
C LYS A 66 -14.45 0.80 7.56
N CYS A 67 -13.84 1.95 7.26
CA CYS A 67 -12.47 2.29 7.60
C CYS A 67 -12.44 3.53 8.52
N PRO A 68 -11.70 3.50 9.64
CA PRO A 68 -11.62 4.64 10.57
C PRO A 68 -10.88 5.86 10.00
N HIS A 69 -10.28 5.74 8.81
CA HIS A 69 -9.61 6.83 8.12
C HIS A 69 -10.53 7.59 7.17
N PHE A 70 -11.72 7.09 6.86
CA PHE A 70 -12.64 7.77 5.95
C PHE A 70 -13.51 8.77 6.73
N ASP A 71 -13.66 9.99 6.22
CA ASP A 71 -14.44 11.04 6.89
C ASP A 71 -15.89 11.17 6.36
N GLY A 72 -16.29 10.30 5.44
CA GLY A 72 -17.58 10.34 4.76
C GLY A 72 -17.51 10.89 3.34
N ALA A 73 -16.43 11.59 2.99
CA ALA A 73 -16.13 12.00 1.63
C ALA A 73 -14.82 11.37 1.16
N ASP A 74 -13.71 11.54 1.89
CA ASP A 74 -12.36 11.20 1.45
C ASP A 74 -11.55 10.41 2.49
N CYS A 75 -10.47 9.79 2.00
CA CYS A 75 -9.52 9.10 2.87
C CYS A 75 -8.61 10.12 3.57
N GLN A 76 -8.65 10.15 4.90
CA GLN A 76 -7.86 11.06 5.74
C GLN A 76 -6.56 10.44 6.27
N LEU A 77 -6.16 9.25 5.77
CA LEU A 77 -4.93 8.61 6.23
C LEU A 77 -3.70 9.49 5.98
N ALA A 78 -3.53 10.01 4.77
CA ALA A 78 -2.39 10.86 4.44
C ALA A 78 -2.37 12.12 5.32
N THR A 79 -3.52 12.78 5.48
CA THR A 79 -3.68 13.93 6.38
C THR A 79 -3.27 13.61 7.82
N ARG A 80 -3.65 12.43 8.33
CA ARG A 80 -3.24 11.99 9.69
C ARG A 80 -1.73 11.76 9.78
N VAL A 81 -1.13 11.11 8.78
CA VAL A 81 0.32 10.85 8.76
C VAL A 81 1.11 12.15 8.76
N VAL A 82 0.74 13.13 7.91
CA VAL A 82 1.41 14.43 7.85
C VAL A 82 1.37 15.15 9.21
N LYS A 83 0.26 15.06 9.96
CA LYS A 83 0.14 15.66 11.30
C LYS A 83 1.03 15.00 12.36
N MET A 84 1.53 13.79 12.12
CA MET A 84 2.38 13.04 13.05
C MET A 84 3.88 13.21 12.78
N LEU A 85 4.24 13.79 11.63
CA LEU A 85 5.62 13.93 11.19
C LEU A 85 6.10 15.38 11.35
N PRO A 86 7.40 15.60 11.59
CA PRO A 86 7.98 16.94 11.52
C PRO A 86 7.76 17.58 10.13
N ALA A 87 7.79 18.91 10.09
CA ALA A 87 7.78 19.62 8.81
C ALA A 87 8.98 19.19 7.96
N ALA A 88 8.75 18.94 6.68
CA ALA A 88 9.84 18.70 5.73
C ALA A 88 10.69 19.97 5.62
N VAL A 89 12.01 19.81 5.70
CA VAL A 89 13.00 20.87 5.51
C VAL A 89 13.89 20.50 4.32
N ASP A 90 14.43 21.51 3.66
CA ASP A 90 15.43 21.27 2.61
C ASP A 90 16.70 20.65 3.22
N SER A 91 17.35 19.79 2.44
CA SER A 91 18.59 19.08 2.82
C SER A 91 19.84 19.82 2.35
#